data_AF-A0A354I8R8-F1
#
_entry.id   AF-A0A354I8R8-F1
#
_cell.length_a   1.000
_cell.length_b   1.000
_cell.length_c   1.000
_cell.angle_alpha   90.00
_cell.angle_beta   90.00
_cell.angle_gamma   90.00
#
_symmetry.space_group_name_H-M   'P 1'
#
loop_
_entity.id
_entity.type
_entity.pdbx_description
1 polymer ?
#
loop_
_entity_poly.entity_id
_entity_poly.type
_entity_poly.pdbx_seq_one_letter_code
_entity_poly.pdbx_strand_id
1 'polypeptide(L)'
;KASALGKRREDVIANIGVVLNKDAATLDLSTLAELLGKQPEEKERLVRLHDSLKVIMKRLVDINEKNKNLIENSLEMIEFNMNFIQSTRMSPGVNNYDRNAASNY
;
A
#
# COMPACT_ATOMS: atom_id res chain seq x y z
N LYS A 1 -11.39 -9.49 -7.99
CA LYS A 1 -12.44 -9.14 -7.00
C LYS A 1 -12.58 -7.63 -6.78
N ALA A 2 -11.52 -6.89 -6.43
CA ALA A 2 -11.60 -5.43 -6.22
C ALA A 2 -12.08 -4.64 -7.46
N SER A 3 -11.55 -4.94 -8.65
CA SER A 3 -11.98 -4.32 -9.91
C SER A 3 -13.46 -4.58 -10.25
N ALA A 4 -13.95 -5.82 -10.05
CA ALA A 4 -15.37 -6.14 -10.22
C ALA A 4 -16.29 -5.39 -9.24
N LEU A 5 -15.84 -5.18 -8.00
CA LEU A 5 -16.57 -4.41 -7.00
C LEU A 5 -16.63 -2.92 -7.36
N GLY A 6 -15.52 -2.37 -7.90
CA GLY A 6 -15.45 -1.00 -8.42
C GLY A 6 -16.43 -0.77 -9.56
N LYS A 7 -16.44 -1.68 -10.54
CA LYS A 7 -17.37 -1.60 -11.68
C LYS A 7 -18.84 -1.65 -11.23
N ARG A 8 -19.18 -2.56 -10.31
CA ARG A 8 -20.53 -2.63 -9.74
C ARG A 8 -20.91 -1.36 -8.96
N ARG A 9 -19.95 -0.70 -8.30
CA ARG A 9 -20.17 0.59 -7.63
C ARG A 9 -20.50 1.69 -8.64
N GLU A 10 -19.75 1.78 -9.72
CA GLU A 10 -20.01 2.73 -10.82
C GLU A 10 -21.39 2.52 -11.43
N ASP A 11 -21.75 1.27 -11.72
CA ASP A 11 -23.08 0.93 -12.27
C ASP A 11 -24.21 1.35 -11.32
N VAL A 12 -24.05 1.12 -10.01
CA VAL A 12 -25.05 1.53 -9.00
C VAL A 12 -25.16 3.05 -8.90
N ILE A 13 -24.04 3.78 -8.88
CA ILE A 13 -24.05 5.25 -8.84
C ILE A 13 -24.69 5.83 -10.11
N ALA A 14 -24.43 5.23 -11.28
CA ALA A 14 -25.05 5.63 -12.54
C ALA A 14 -26.59 5.50 -12.48
N ASN A 15 -27.09 4.37 -11.99
CA ASN A 15 -28.53 4.15 -11.83
C ASN A 15 -29.17 5.13 -10.82
N ILE A 16 -28.48 5.41 -9.71
CA ILE A 16 -28.91 6.42 -8.73
C ILE A 16 -28.99 7.80 -9.38
N GLY A 17 -28.00 8.18 -10.19
CA GLY A 17 -27.99 9.45 -10.92
C GLY A 17 -29.20 9.60 -11.85
N VAL A 18 -29.55 8.54 -12.57
CA VAL A 18 -30.76 8.53 -13.42
C VAL A 18 -32.03 8.74 -12.60
N VAL A 19 -32.18 8.03 -11.47
CA VAL A 19 -33.39 8.14 -10.62
C VAL A 19 -33.50 9.52 -9.94
N LEU A 20 -32.38 10.09 -9.50
CA LEU A 20 -32.33 11.38 -8.83
C LEU A 20 -32.19 12.57 -9.80
N ASN A 21 -32.19 12.32 -11.11
CA ASN A 21 -31.95 13.29 -12.17
C ASN A 21 -30.70 14.15 -11.91
N LYS A 22 -29.59 13.49 -11.56
CA LYS A 22 -28.28 14.09 -11.29
C LYS A 22 -27.19 13.37 -12.08
N ASP A 23 -26.14 14.12 -12.40
CA ASP A 23 -24.97 13.55 -13.06
C ASP A 23 -24.22 12.60 -12.12
N ALA A 24 -24.04 11.35 -12.56
CA ALA A 24 -23.31 10.30 -11.86
C ALA A 24 -21.85 10.69 -11.55
N ALA A 25 -21.23 11.52 -12.40
CA ALA A 25 -19.86 11.99 -12.16
C ALA A 25 -19.77 12.97 -10.96
N THR A 26 -20.88 13.62 -10.62
CA THR A 26 -20.98 14.56 -9.49
C THR A 26 -21.51 13.91 -8.21
N LEU A 27 -21.89 12.64 -8.26
CA LEU A 27 -22.46 11.89 -7.14
C LEU A 27 -21.36 11.14 -6.39
N ASP A 28 -20.89 11.72 -5.29
CA ASP A 28 -20.12 11.00 -4.28
C ASP A 28 -21.01 10.55 -3.11
N LEU A 29 -20.48 9.70 -2.21
CA LEU A 29 -21.24 9.20 -1.06
C LEU A 29 -21.66 10.34 -0.12
N SER A 30 -20.90 11.43 -0.06
CA SER A 30 -21.19 12.62 0.76
C SER A 30 -22.42 13.35 0.21
N THR A 31 -22.46 13.56 -1.10
CA THR A 31 -23.55 14.19 -1.85
C THR A 31 -24.82 13.35 -1.75
N LEU A 32 -24.69 12.03 -1.81
CA LEU A 32 -25.78 11.08 -1.57
C LEU A 32 -26.34 11.20 -0.14
N ALA A 33 -25.46 11.32 0.87
CA ALA A 33 -25.88 11.52 2.25
C ALA A 33 -26.58 12.88 2.48
N GLU A 34 -26.20 13.93 1.75
CA GLU A 34 -26.89 15.22 1.76
C GLU A 34 -28.28 15.13 1.12
N LEU A 35 -28.38 14.43 -0.02
CA LEU A 35 -29.64 14.21 -0.73
C LEU A 35 -30.65 13.39 0.09
N LEU A 36 -30.17 12.51 0.96
CA LEU A 36 -30.97 11.76 1.93
C LEU A 36 -31.40 12.59 3.16
N GLY A 37 -31.29 13.92 3.12
CA GLY A 37 -31.62 14.80 4.27
C GLY A 37 -33.03 14.64 4.87
N LYS A 38 -33.99 14.09 4.13
CA LYS A 38 -35.36 13.77 4.63
C LYS A 38 -35.47 12.38 5.28
N GLN A 39 -34.41 11.58 5.26
CA GLN A 39 -34.34 10.20 5.76
C GLN A 39 -33.13 10.05 6.71
N PRO A 40 -33.25 10.55 7.96
CA PRO A 40 -32.12 10.67 8.87
C PRO A 40 -31.47 9.32 9.24
N GLU A 41 -32.26 8.25 9.36
CA GLU A 41 -31.77 6.92 9.72
C GLU A 41 -30.89 6.32 8.60
N GLU A 42 -31.35 6.39 7.35
CA GLU A 42 -30.60 5.85 6.20
C GLU A 42 -29.36 6.69 5.89
N LYS A 43 -29.45 8.01 6.09
CA LYS A 43 -28.29 8.91 6.03
C LYS A 43 -27.21 8.49 7.05
N GLU A 44 -27.60 8.26 8.30
CA GLU A 44 -26.65 7.89 9.35
C GLU A 44 -26.00 6.52 9.08
N ARG A 45 -26.76 5.55 8.56
CA ARG A 45 -26.23 4.25 8.13
C ARG A 45 -25.21 4.39 7.00
N LEU A 46 -25.51 5.20 5.99
CA LEU A 46 -24.63 5.42 4.85
C LEU A 46 -23.33 6.12 5.25
N VAL A 47 -23.41 7.14 6.11
CA VAL A 47 -22.23 7.85 6.63
C VAL A 47 -21.35 6.91 7.45
N ARG A 48 -21.93 6.11 8.35
CA ARG A 48 -21.16 5.12 9.14
C ARG A 48 -20.44 4.11 8.25
N LEU A 49 -21.10 3.62 7.22
CA LEU A 49 -20.49 2.70 6.26
C LEU A 49 -19.35 3.37 5.47
N HIS A 50 -19.56 4.60 5.02
CA HIS A 50 -18.55 5.41 4.32
C HIS A 50 -17.30 5.60 5.18
N ASP A 51 -17.47 6.01 6.43
CA ASP A 51 -16.35 6.31 7.32
C ASP A 51 -15.57 5.04 7.66
N SER A 52 -16.27 3.92 7.87
CA SER A 52 -15.63 2.61 8.02
C SER A 52 -14.80 2.22 6.80
N LEU A 53 -15.36 2.38 5.59
CA LEU A 53 -14.66 2.10 4.35
C LEU A 53 -13.43 3.00 4.18
N LYS A 54 -13.53 4.28 4.54
CA LYS A 54 -12.42 5.26 4.50
C LYS A 54 -11.29 4.85 5.44
N VAL A 55 -11.60 4.39 6.65
CA VAL A 55 -10.61 3.89 7.61
C VAL A 55 -9.91 2.63 7.07
N ILE A 56 -10.67 1.69 6.52
CA ILE A 56 -10.11 0.46 5.93
C ILE A 56 -9.20 0.78 4.74
N MET A 57 -9.63 1.67 3.84
CA MET A 57 -8.83 2.12 2.70
C MET A 57 -7.53 2.77 3.14
N LYS A 58 -7.58 3.67 4.13
CA LYS A 58 -6.37 4.30 4.68
C LYS A 58 -5.39 3.26 5.21
N ARG A 59 -5.88 2.32 6.02
CA ARG A 59 -5.05 1.23 6.54
C ARG A 59 -4.44 0.37 5.43
N LEU A 60 -5.17 0.13 4.34
CA LEU A 60 -4.66 -0.63 3.21
C LEU A 60 -3.50 0.09 2.52
N VAL A 61 -3.61 1.40 2.31
CA VAL A 61 -2.53 2.23 1.77
C VAL A 61 -1.32 2.19 2.69
N ASP A 62 -1.52 2.40 4.00
CA ASP A 62 -0.44 2.40 5.00
C ASP A 62 0.31 1.05 5.04
N ILE A 63 -0.42 -0.08 4.93
CA ILE A 63 0.19 -1.42 4.88
C ILE A 63 0.97 -1.62 3.59
N ASN A 64 0.43 -1.16 2.46
CA ASN A 64 1.11 -1.31 1.17
C ASN A 64 2.41 -0.49 1.12
N GLU A 65 2.40 0.73 1.66
CA GLU A 65 3.59 1.56 1.80
C GLU A 65 4.64 0.90 2.71
N LYS A 66 4.23 0.33 3.85
CA LYS A 66 5.13 -0.47 4.70
C LYS A 66 5.73 -1.66 3.97
N ASN A 67 4.93 -2.40 3.21
CA ASN A 67 5.41 -3.53 2.43
C ASN A 67 6.41 -3.10 1.37
N LYS A 68 6.15 -1.99 0.68
CA LYS A 68 7.10 -1.39 -0.27
C LYS A 68 8.44 -1.10 0.41
N ASN A 69 8.43 -0.41 1.54
CA ASN A 69 9.66 -0.07 2.27
C ASN A 69 10.40 -1.32 2.76
N LEU A 70 9.69 -2.36 3.22
CA LEU A 70 10.31 -3.62 3.63
C LEU A 70 10.98 -4.35 2.46
N ILE A 71 10.37 -4.31 1.28
CA ILE A 71 10.94 -4.89 0.05
C ILE A 71 12.19 -4.10 -0.35
N GLU A 72 12.13 -2.76 -0.36
CA GLU A 72 13.27 -1.90 -0.67
C GLU A 72 14.45 -2.16 0.29
N ASN A 73 14.21 -2.16 1.60
CA ASN A 73 15.23 -2.50 2.60
C ASN A 73 15.83 -3.90 2.38
N SER A 74 15.01 -4.88 1.96
CA SER A 74 15.49 -6.24 1.69
C SER A 74 16.39 -6.28 0.45
N LEU A 75 16.09 -5.49 -0.58
CA LEU A 75 16.91 -5.36 -1.77
C LEU A 75 18.25 -4.69 -1.45
N GLU A 76 18.26 -3.63 -0.63
CA GLU A 76 19.49 -2.98 -0.16
C GLU A 76 20.38 -3.97 0.62
N MET A 77 19.81 -4.80 1.48
CA MET A 77 20.56 -5.84 2.20
C MET A 77 21.14 -6.91 1.27
N ILE A 78 20.41 -7.30 0.22
CA ILE A 78 20.92 -8.23 -0.80
C ILE A 78 22.09 -7.59 -1.56
N GLU A 79 21.97 -6.32 -1.96
CA GLU A 79 23.04 -5.59 -2.64
C GLU A 79 24.29 -5.48 -1.76
N PHE A 80 24.13 -5.13 -0.48
CA PHE A 80 25.23 -5.13 0.48
C PHE A 80 25.92 -6.50 0.56
N ASN A 81 25.15 -7.58 0.70
CA ASN A 81 25.70 -8.94 0.79
C ASN A 81 26.44 -9.34 -0.50
N MET A 82 25.91 -8.98 -1.67
CA MET A 82 26.56 -9.22 -2.96
C MET A 82 27.90 -8.48 -3.06
N ASN A 83 27.91 -7.20 -2.67
CA ASN A 83 29.13 -6.39 -2.64
C ASN A 83 30.18 -6.95 -1.67
N PHE A 84 29.75 -7.46 -0.50
CA PHE A 84 30.64 -8.13 0.46
C PHE A 84 31.23 -9.44 -0.07
N ILE A 85 30.41 -10.30 -0.71
CA ILE A 85 30.90 -11.54 -1.33
C ILE A 85 31.86 -11.24 -2.49
N GLN A 86 31.59 -10.20 -3.27
CA GLN A 86 32.48 -9.80 -4.36
C GLN A 86 33.81 -9.27 -3.83
N SER A 87 33.81 -8.41 -2.81
CA SER A 87 35.05 -7.88 -2.21
C SER A 87 35.90 -8.97 -1.57
N THR A 88 35.30 -9.95 -0.87
CA THR A 88 36.02 -11.11 -0.32
C THR A 88 36.62 -12.01 -1.39
N ARG A 89 35.99 -12.15 -2.56
CA ARG A 89 36.54 -12.90 -3.71
C ARG A 89 37.60 -12.12 -4.49
N MET A 90 37.47 -10.79 -4.56
CA MET A 90 38.44 -9.90 -5.22
C MET A 90 39.66 -9.62 -4.33
N SER A 91 39.58 -9.87 -3.02
CA SER A 91 40.73 -9.91 -2.12
C SER A 91 41.53 -11.18 -2.40
N PRO A 92 42.70 -11.11 -3.07
CA PRO A 92 43.60 -12.26 -3.15
C PRO A 92 44.02 -12.54 -1.72
N GLY A 93 43.74 -13.74 -1.19
CA GLY A 93 43.91 -14.06 0.22
C GLY A 93 45.19 -13.51 0.85
N VAL A 94 45.11 -12.34 1.48
CA VAL A 94 46.17 -11.80 2.34
C VAL A 94 45.88 -12.26 3.77
N ASN A 95 45.86 -13.58 3.96
CA ASN A 95 46.09 -14.18 5.26
C ASN A 95 47.47 -14.82 5.22
N ASN A 96 48.51 -13.99 5.08
CA ASN A 96 49.88 -14.38 5.35
C ASN A 96 50.12 -14.37 6.86
N TYR A 97 49.35 -15.18 7.60
CA TYR A 97 49.71 -15.60 8.95
C TYR A 97 50.40 -16.96 8.82
N ASP A 98 51.62 -16.96 8.28
CA ASP A 98 52.53 -18.09 8.49
C ASP A 98 52.96 -18.07 9.97
N ARG A 99 52.89 -19.23 10.62
CA ARG A 99 53.43 -19.50 11.96
C ARG A 99 54.92 -19.11 12.07
N ASN A 100 55.63 -18.93 10.96
CA ASN A 100 57.01 -18.43 10.91
C ASN A 100 57.15 -16.89 11.00
N ALA A 101 56.08 -16.10 10.98
CA ALA A 101 56.15 -14.64 11.10
C ALA A 101 56.54 -14.15 12.52
N ALA A 102 56.60 -15.04 13.51
CA ALA A 102 56.91 -14.74 14.90
C ALA A 102 58.32 -15.19 15.34
N SER A 103 59.24 -15.48 14.43
CA SER A 103 60.62 -15.82 14.79
C SER A 103 61.62 -15.13 13.87
N ASN A 104 61.89 -13.86 14.18
CA ASN A 104 63.13 -13.17 13.86
C ASN A 104 63.28 -11.97 14.81
N TYR A 105 63.79 -12.24 16.01
CA TYR A 105 64.53 -11.29 16.84
C TYR A 105 65.54 -12.06 17.68
#